data_AF-A0A4Y1YN56-F1
#
_entry.id   AF-A0A4Y1YN56-F1
#
_cell.length_a   1.000
_cell.length_b   1.000
_cell.length_c   1.000
_cell.angle_alpha   90.00
_cell.angle_beta   90.00
_cell.angle_gamma   90.00
#
_symmetry.space_group_name_H-M   'P 1'
#
loop_
_entity.id
_entity.type
_entity.pdbx_description
1 polymer ?
#
loop_
_entity_poly.entity_id
_entity_poly.type
_entity_poly.pdbx_seq_one_letter_code
_entity_poly.pdbx_strand_id
1 'polypeptide(L)'
;MTQNYKPAYPVAFRQQMVELVAAGKSPKQLSQEFGCHYTSIQAWCRAAGVQYRSNQEIDTILMSNGTVLNANERQELLTLRKQLKQVQMERDILAKATAWFANNQG
;
A
#
# COMPACT_ATOMS: atom_id res chain seq x y z
N MET A 1 14.80 27.82 29.72
CA MET A 1 15.82 26.97 29.05
C MET A 1 15.22 26.41 27.77
N THR A 2 15.46 27.03 26.61
CA THR A 2 15.02 26.51 25.31
C THR A 2 16.04 25.48 24.84
N GLN A 3 15.74 24.19 25.05
CA GLN A 3 16.56 23.09 24.54
C GLN A 3 16.63 23.18 23.01
N ASN A 4 17.79 23.58 22.50
CA ASN A 4 18.07 23.70 21.07
C ASN A 4 18.28 22.28 20.51
N TYR A 5 17.19 21.60 20.20
CA TYR A 5 17.23 20.29 19.55
C TYR A 5 17.88 20.44 18.17
N LYS A 6 19.08 19.89 18.01
CA LYS A 6 19.70 19.76 16.70
C LYS A 6 18.75 18.94 15.82
N PRO A 7 18.35 19.44 14.63
CA PRO A 7 17.54 18.65 13.73
C PRO A 7 18.27 17.34 13.42
N ALA A 8 17.65 16.20 13.75
CA ALA A 8 18.27 14.87 13.62
C ALA A 8 18.72 14.54 12.19
N TYR A 9 18.15 15.22 11.18
CA TYR A 9 18.46 15.03 9.77
C TYR A 9 18.75 16.37 9.08
N PRO A 10 19.84 16.47 8.29
CA PRO A 10 20.13 17.64 7.45
C PRO A 10 19.02 17.92 6.45
N VAL A 11 18.79 19.19 6.11
CA VAL A 11 17.72 19.60 5.17
C VAL A 11 17.88 18.95 3.80
N ALA A 12 19.10 18.89 3.26
CA ALA A 12 19.39 18.26 1.97
C ALA A 12 18.95 16.78 1.94
N PHE A 13 19.18 16.05 3.03
CA PHE A 13 18.76 14.66 3.16
C PHE A 13 17.24 14.51 3.14
N ARG A 14 16.51 15.43 3.80
CA ARG A 14 15.05 15.43 3.80
C ARG A 14 14.49 15.67 2.41
N GLN A 15 15.07 16.62 1.68
CA GLN A 15 14.68 16.94 0.31
C GLN A 15 14.90 15.75 -0.62
N GLN A 16 16.06 15.09 -0.52
CA GLN A 16 16.35 13.87 -1.27
C GLN A 16 15.31 12.77 -1.00
N MET A 17 14.91 12.57 0.27
CA MET A 17 13.85 11.60 0.60
C MET A 17 12.51 11.95 -0.05
N VAL A 18 12.11 13.22 0.02
CA VAL A 18 10.86 13.71 -0.58
C VAL A 18 10.87 13.54 -2.10
N GLU A 19 12.00 13.83 -2.75
CA GLU A 19 12.17 13.67 -4.20
C GLU A 19 12.08 12.20 -4.63
N LEU A 20 12.71 11.30 -3.88
CA LEU A 20 12.59 9.85 -4.13
C LEU A 20 11.16 9.36 -3.96
N VAL A 21 10.42 9.90 -2.99
CA VAL A 21 9.00 9.60 -2.81
C VAL A 21 8.14 10.15 -3.94
N ALA A 22 8.44 11.37 -4.42
CA ALA A 22 7.78 11.97 -5.59
C ALA A 22 8.06 11.17 -6.88
N ALA A 23 9.25 10.56 -6.99
CA ALA A 23 9.61 9.64 -8.05
C ALA A 23 8.93 8.25 -7.93
N GLY A 24 8.10 8.03 -6.90
CA GLY A 24 7.30 6.83 -6.72
C GLY A 24 7.90 5.77 -5.80
N LYS A 25 9.03 6.03 -5.11
CA LYS A 25 9.52 5.09 -4.08
C LYS A 25 8.64 5.14 -2.83
N SER A 26 8.42 3.98 -2.22
CA SER A 26 7.65 3.90 -0.96
C SER A 26 8.47 4.41 0.23
N PRO A 27 7.90 5.20 1.15
CA PRO A 27 8.64 5.65 2.34
C PRO A 27 9.10 4.50 3.25
N LYS A 28 8.41 3.36 3.22
CA LYS A 28 8.81 2.16 3.98
C LYS A 28 10.11 1.57 3.43
N GLN A 29 10.25 1.52 2.11
CA GLN A 29 11.48 1.08 1.47
C GLN A 29 12.63 2.06 1.73
N LEU A 30 12.38 3.35 1.62
CA LEU A 30 13.40 4.37 1.93
C LEU A 30 13.85 4.32 3.40
N SER A 31 12.93 4.03 4.31
CA SER A 31 13.25 3.82 5.73
C SER A 31 14.20 2.64 5.95
N GLN A 32 14.01 1.53 5.23
CA GLN A 32 14.86 0.35 5.28
C GLN A 32 16.22 0.58 4.60
N GLU A 33 16.23 1.26 3.45
CA GLU A 33 17.42 1.48 2.62
C GLU A 33 18.37 2.51 3.26
N PHE A 34 17.83 3.58 3.86
CA PHE A 34 18.62 4.68 4.42
C PHE A 34 18.66 4.69 5.95
N GLY A 35 18.01 3.74 6.63
CA GLY A 35 17.96 3.65 8.09
C GLY A 35 17.23 4.82 8.77
N CYS A 36 16.49 5.64 8.01
CA CYS A 36 15.74 6.77 8.55
C CYS A 36 14.34 6.33 8.98
N HIS A 37 13.77 6.99 9.98
CA HIS A 37 12.48 6.58 10.54
C HIS A 37 11.34 6.86 9.56
N TYR A 38 10.51 5.85 9.28
CA TYR A 38 9.37 5.95 8.35
C TYR A 38 8.51 7.19 8.60
N THR A 39 8.11 7.44 9.85
CA THR A 39 7.24 8.58 10.19
C THR A 39 7.89 9.94 9.94
N SER A 40 9.22 10.04 10.00
CA SER A 40 9.94 11.27 9.66
C SER A 40 9.86 11.57 8.17
N ILE A 41 10.01 10.55 7.33
CA ILE A 41 9.84 10.66 5.87
C ILE A 41 8.41 11.08 5.55
N GLN A 42 7.41 10.48 6.20
CA GLN A 42 6.00 10.86 6.01
C GLN A 42 5.75 12.33 6.36
N ALA A 43 6.33 12.81 7.46
CA ALA A 43 6.20 14.20 7.89
C ALA A 43 6.83 15.18 6.87
N TRP A 44 7.98 14.84 6.30
CA TRP A 44 8.63 15.67 5.27
C TRP A 44 7.84 15.66 3.95
N CYS A 45 7.31 14.51 3.54
CA CYS A 45 6.45 14.43 2.35
C CYS A 45 5.17 15.24 2.52
N ARG A 46 4.54 15.20 3.71
CA ARG A 46 3.37 16.03 4.04
C ARG A 46 3.71 17.52 4.00
N ALA A 47 4.84 17.92 4.60
CA ALA A 47 5.29 19.31 4.58
C ALA A 47 5.62 19.82 3.17
N ALA A 48 6.04 18.92 2.27
CA ALA A 48 6.34 19.23 0.88
C ALA A 48 5.14 19.05 -0.08
N GLY A 49 3.98 18.62 0.42
CA GLY A 49 2.79 18.36 -0.41
C GLY A 49 2.91 17.17 -1.37
N VAL A 50 3.90 16.29 -1.17
CA VAL A 50 4.09 15.11 -2.02
C VAL A 50 3.11 14.01 -1.61
N GLN A 51 2.19 13.70 -2.52
CA GLN A 51 1.28 12.58 -2.39
C GLN A 51 2.00 11.30 -2.81
N TYR A 52 1.99 10.30 -1.94
CA TYR A 52 2.57 8.98 -2.23
C TYR A 52 1.58 7.92 -1.82
N ARG A 53 1.48 6.86 -2.62
CA ARG A 53 0.65 5.71 -2.29
C ARG A 53 1.35 4.91 -1.19
N SER A 54 1.00 5.16 0.06
CA SER A 54 1.48 4.31 1.14
C SER A 54 0.92 2.89 0.92
N ASN A 55 1.68 1.81 1.08
CA ASN A 55 1.06 0.48 1.08
C ASN A 55 0.05 0.31 2.24
N GLN A 56 0.03 1.24 3.19
CA GLN A 56 -1.00 1.38 4.21
C GLN A 56 -2.31 1.98 3.68
N GLU A 57 -2.33 2.53 2.47
CA GLU A 57 -3.55 3.01 1.80
C GLU A 57 -4.46 1.87 1.36
N ILE A 58 -4.00 0.62 1.24
CA ILE A 58 -4.95 -0.49 1.08
C ILE A 58 -5.80 -0.66 2.36
N ASP A 59 -5.28 -0.27 3.53
CA ASP A 59 -6.02 -0.25 4.81
C ASP A 59 -6.62 1.13 5.16
N THR A 60 -5.99 2.23 4.73
CA THR A 60 -6.31 3.61 5.15
C THR A 60 -7.04 4.44 4.08
N ILE A 61 -7.04 4.04 2.79
CA ILE A 61 -7.99 4.56 1.76
C ILE A 61 -9.42 4.16 2.14
N LEU A 62 -9.55 3.14 2.98
CA LEU A 62 -10.81 2.77 3.61
C LEU A 62 -11.29 3.79 4.68
N MET A 63 -10.44 4.74 5.09
CA MET A 63 -10.75 5.70 6.16
C MET A 63 -10.54 7.17 5.78
N SER A 64 -9.80 7.50 4.72
CA SER A 64 -9.37 8.90 4.46
C SER A 64 -9.58 9.43 3.03
N ASN A 65 -10.00 8.61 2.07
CA ASN A 65 -10.46 9.12 0.78
C ASN A 65 -11.92 9.57 0.88
N GLY A 66 -12.13 10.84 1.27
CA GLY A 66 -13.02 11.82 0.61
C GLY A 66 -14.49 11.51 0.27
N THR A 67 -14.98 10.30 0.51
CA THR A 67 -16.37 9.88 0.42
C THR A 67 -16.47 8.74 1.40
N VAL A 68 -17.24 8.92 2.47
CA VAL A 68 -17.65 7.81 3.32
C VAL A 68 -18.31 6.80 2.37
N LEU A 69 -17.58 5.76 1.95
CA LEU A 69 -18.19 4.64 1.26
C LEU A 69 -19.29 4.18 2.20
N ASN A 70 -20.53 4.30 1.74
CA ASN A 70 -21.70 3.97 2.53
C ASN A 70 -21.47 2.56 3.08
N ALA A 71 -21.78 2.30 4.35
CA ALA A 71 -21.47 1.01 4.99
C ALA A 71 -21.94 -0.20 4.14
N ASN A 72 -22.98 0.02 3.33
CA ASN A 72 -23.48 -0.89 2.30
C ASN A 72 -22.46 -1.18 1.18
N GLU A 73 -21.85 -0.16 0.56
CA GLU A 73 -20.84 -0.32 -0.51
C GLU A 73 -19.62 -1.11 0.00
N ARG A 74 -19.24 -0.91 1.26
CA ARG A 74 -18.15 -1.68 1.90
C ARG A 74 -18.53 -3.14 2.09
N GLN A 75 -19.77 -3.41 2.53
CA GLN A 75 -20.27 -4.77 2.69
C GLN A 75 -20.39 -5.49 1.34
N GLU A 76 -20.81 -4.78 0.30
CA GLU A 76 -20.86 -5.28 -1.08
C GLU A 76 -19.46 -5.61 -1.60
N LEU A 77 -18.48 -4.73 -1.40
CA LEU A 77 -17.08 -5.02 -1.78
C LEU A 77 -16.51 -6.25 -1.07
N LEU A 78 -16.81 -6.43 0.22
CA LEU A 78 -16.37 -7.62 0.95
C LEU A 78 -17.06 -8.89 0.44
N THR A 79 -18.35 -8.81 0.11
CA THR A 79 -19.13 -9.93 -0.43
C THR A 79 -18.62 -10.32 -1.81
N LEU A 80 -18.44 -9.35 -2.70
CA LEU A 80 -17.90 -9.56 -4.06
C LEU A 80 -16.49 -10.15 -4.03
N ARG A 81 -15.62 -9.70 -3.11
CA ARG A 81 -14.28 -10.29 -2.94
C ARG A 81 -14.33 -11.75 -2.49
N LYS A 82 -15.28 -12.12 -1.63
CA LYS A 82 -15.48 -13.53 -1.22
C LYS A 82 -15.97 -14.37 -2.39
N GLN A 83 -16.95 -13.87 -3.14
CA GLN A 83 -17.48 -14.55 -4.33
C GLN A 83 -16.41 -14.74 -5.40
N LEU A 84 -15.59 -13.72 -5.69
CA LEU A 84 -14.48 -13.86 -6.64
C LEU A 84 -13.48 -14.94 -6.22
N LYS A 85 -13.13 -15.03 -4.93
CA LYS A 85 -12.26 -16.10 -4.42
C LYS A 85 -12.87 -17.48 -4.61
N GLN A 86 -14.18 -17.62 -4.40
CA GLN A 86 -14.88 -18.88 -4.60
C GLN A 86 -14.89 -19.28 -6.08
N VAL A 87 -15.26 -18.38 -6.97
CA VAL A 87 -15.28 -18.63 -8.43
C VAL A 87 -13.89 -18.99 -8.94
N GLN A 88 -12.85 -18.32 -8.46
CA GLN A 88 -11.47 -18.66 -8.83
C GLN A 88 -11.11 -20.09 -8.39
N MET A 89 -11.50 -20.50 -7.18
CA MET A 89 -11.25 -21.86 -6.69
C MET A 89 -12.00 -22.91 -7.51
N GLU A 90 -13.27 -22.68 -7.83
CA GLU A 90 -14.07 -23.57 -8.68
C GLU A 90 -13.45 -23.71 -10.07
N ARG A 91 -12.99 -22.60 -10.66
CA ARG A 91 -12.27 -22.62 -11.94
C ARG A 91 -10.98 -23.42 -11.85
N ASP A 92 -10.20 -23.27 -10.78
CA ASP A 92 -8.95 -24.01 -10.60
C ASP A 92 -9.20 -25.51 -10.43
N ILE A 93 -10.28 -25.91 -9.74
CA ILE A 93 -10.70 -27.31 -9.62
C ILE A 93 -11.08 -27.87 -10.99
N LEU A 94 -11.91 -27.13 -11.74
CA LEU A 94 -12.31 -27.53 -13.09
C LEU A 94 -11.11 -27.63 -14.03
N ALA A 95 -10.20 -26.66 -13.99
CA ALA A 95 -8.98 -26.67 -14.79
C ALA A 95 -8.06 -27.86 -14.46
N LYS A 96 -7.96 -28.24 -13.18
CA LYS A 96 -7.23 -29.44 -12.76
C LYS A 96 -7.91 -30.72 -13.23
N ALA A 97 -9.24 -30.78 -13.15
CA ALA A 97 -10.00 -31.94 -13.63
C ALA A 97 -9.87 -32.11 -15.15
N THR A 98 -10.03 -31.03 -15.93
CA THR A 98 -9.85 -31.08 -17.39
C THR A 98 -8.44 -31.48 -17.77
N ALA A 99 -7.41 -30.96 -17.09
CA ALA A 99 -6.03 -31.38 -17.30
C ALA A 99 -5.82 -32.87 -16.98
N TRP A 100 -6.40 -33.37 -15.89
CA TRP A 100 -6.34 -34.79 -15.53
C TRP A 100 -7.01 -35.67 -16.59
N PHE A 101 -8.22 -35.32 -17.04
CA PHE A 101 -8.93 -36.07 -18.08
C PHE A 101 -8.18 -36.05 -19.42
N ALA A 102 -7.63 -34.91 -19.82
CA ALA A 102 -6.84 -34.80 -21.06
C ALA A 102 -5.56 -35.65 -21.02
N ASN A 103 -4.95 -35.83 -19.84
CA ASN A 103 -3.73 -36.63 -19.67
C ASN A 103 -4.00 -38.14 -19.52
N ASN A 104 -5.23 -38.54 -19.14
CA ASN A 104 -5.57 -39.94 -18.82
C ASN A 104 -6.49 -40.60 -19.87
N GLN A 105 -6.86 -39.89 -20.94
CA GLN A 105 -7.60 -40.41 -22.10
C GLN A 105 -6.71 -40.63 -23.34
N GLY A 106 -5.40 -40.82 -23.13
CA GLY A 106 -4.42 -41.24 -24.15
C GLY A 106 -3.94 -42.66 -23.92
#